data_AF-Q217V1-F1
#
_entry.id   AF-Q217V1-F1
#
_cell.length_a   1.000
_cell.length_b   1.000
_cell.length_c   1.000
_cell.angle_alpha   90.00
_cell.angle_beta   90.00
_cell.angle_gamma   90.00
#
_symmetry.space_group_name_H-M   'P 1'
#
loop_
_entity.id
_entity.type
_entity.pdbx_description
1 polymer ?
#
loop_
_entity_poly.entity_id
_entity_poly.type
_entity_poly.pdbx_seq_one_letter_code
_entity_poly.pdbx_strand_id
1 'polypeptide(L)'
;MTDRNRKPARHAAEAARSAATAEAGEAIDGFRARHLELARREVMTAAGLSKVTVNDGESPLAWLARRKGRDGRAMITPTQFIAGEKLRADFTRGQLTPRVTSNWDAPSGRQRAAGGGGGEMTDVVIASRQRLRAALQACGPEFAGLLMDVCCFLRGLEEVESQRGWPSRSAKVVLQLALDRLARHYGLDDQATGAAAARLRSWMADDAGFSAG
;
A
#
# COMPACT_ATOMS: atom_id res chain seq x y z
N MET A 1 1.04 25.47 47.17
CA MET A 1 -0.23 25.88 46.54
C MET A 1 -0.20 25.42 45.09
N THR A 2 -0.88 24.31 44.79
CA THR A 2 -1.55 23.88 43.52
C THR A 2 -1.07 24.40 42.16
N ASP A 3 -1.16 23.70 41.03
CA ASP A 3 -1.41 22.32 40.60
C ASP A 3 -1.35 22.41 39.05
N ARG A 4 -0.30 21.91 38.40
CA ARG A 4 -0.35 20.75 37.49
C ARG A 4 -1.70 20.55 36.75
N ASN A 5 -1.93 21.17 35.59
CA ASN A 5 -2.86 20.56 34.62
C ASN A 5 -2.68 20.98 33.15
N ARG A 6 -1.93 20.16 32.38
CA ARG A 6 -1.97 20.16 30.90
C ARG A 6 -1.71 18.74 30.37
N LYS A 7 -2.59 17.79 30.67
CA LYS A 7 -2.50 16.39 30.16
C LYS A 7 -3.82 15.69 29.73
N PRO A 8 -4.88 16.34 29.20
CA PRO A 8 -6.06 15.59 28.76
C PRO A 8 -5.88 14.89 27.39
N ALA A 9 -5.06 15.41 26.47
CA ALA A 9 -5.08 14.99 25.06
C ALA A 9 -4.39 13.64 24.76
N ARG A 10 -3.38 13.23 25.55
CA ARG A 10 -2.63 11.98 25.32
C ARG A 10 -3.41 10.75 25.77
N HIS A 11 -4.10 10.83 26.92
CA HIS A 11 -4.91 9.74 27.44
C HIS A 11 -6.16 9.49 26.59
N ALA A 12 -6.75 10.54 25.99
CA ALA A 12 -7.89 10.39 25.08
C ALA A 12 -7.51 9.63 23.79
N ALA A 13 -6.33 9.87 23.23
CA ALA A 13 -5.85 9.17 22.03
C ALA A 13 -5.48 7.71 22.32
N GLU A 14 -4.96 7.42 23.51
CA GLU A 14 -4.63 6.07 23.97
C GLU A 14 -5.90 5.26 24.30
N ALA A 15 -6.90 5.90 24.93
CA ALA A 15 -8.22 5.31 25.19
C ALA A 15 -9.03 5.03 23.91
N ALA A 16 -8.95 5.93 22.92
CA ALA A 16 -9.56 5.70 21.61
C ALA A 16 -8.90 4.53 20.86
N ARG A 17 -7.58 4.35 21.02
CA ARG A 17 -6.82 3.24 20.45
C ARG A 17 -7.15 1.91 21.16
N SER A 18 -7.30 1.91 22.49
CA SER A 18 -7.69 0.72 23.26
C SER A 18 -9.13 0.28 22.98
N ALA A 19 -10.05 1.23 22.80
CA ALA A 19 -11.44 0.95 22.42
C ALA A 19 -11.53 0.40 20.99
N ALA A 20 -10.75 0.95 20.06
CA ALA A 20 -10.67 0.46 18.68
C ALA A 20 -10.08 -0.96 18.58
N THR A 21 -9.11 -1.31 19.43
CA THR A 21 -8.58 -2.68 19.52
C THR A 21 -9.56 -3.67 20.16
N ALA A 22 -10.40 -3.22 21.11
CA ALA A 22 -11.38 -4.09 21.77
C ALA A 22 -12.52 -4.48 20.83
N GLU A 23 -13.09 -3.55 20.08
CA GLU A 23 -14.15 -3.84 19.10
C GLU A 23 -13.65 -4.65 17.89
N ALA A 24 -12.38 -4.47 17.49
CA ALA A 24 -11.77 -5.25 16.41
C ALA A 24 -11.54 -6.72 16.80
N GLY A 25 -11.39 -7.02 18.10
CA GLY A 25 -11.24 -8.37 18.65
C GLY A 25 -12.53 -9.19 18.65
N GLU A 26 -13.69 -8.59 18.35
CA GLU A 26 -14.97 -9.33 18.31
C GLU A 26 -15.20 -10.02 16.96
N ALA A 27 -14.56 -9.54 15.89
CA ALA A 27 -14.55 -10.17 14.57
C ALA A 27 -13.31 -11.06 14.32
N ILE A 28 -12.24 -10.88 15.09
CA ILE A 28 -10.98 -11.62 14.99
C ILE A 28 -10.69 -12.21 16.38
N ASP A 29 -10.72 -13.55 16.50
CA ASP A 29 -10.49 -14.28 17.75
C ASP A 29 -9.41 -13.63 18.65
N GLY A 30 -9.72 -13.47 19.94
CA GLY A 30 -8.91 -12.73 20.90
C GLY A 30 -7.48 -13.26 21.08
N PHE A 31 -7.24 -14.54 20.77
CA PHE A 31 -5.88 -15.08 20.69
C PHE A 31 -5.10 -14.51 19.50
N ARG A 32 -5.71 -14.50 18.31
CA ARG A 32 -5.11 -13.91 17.09
C ARG A 32 -4.90 -12.41 17.23
N ALA A 33 -5.87 -11.69 17.80
CA ALA A 33 -5.79 -10.24 17.98
C ALA A 33 -4.56 -9.80 18.83
N ARG A 34 -4.07 -10.64 19.75
CA ARG A 34 -2.85 -10.37 20.54
C ARG A 34 -1.55 -10.45 19.74
N HIS A 35 -1.56 -11.15 18.61
CA HIS A 35 -0.40 -11.35 17.73
C HIS A 35 -0.44 -10.46 16.48
N LEU A 36 -1.46 -9.63 16.33
CA LEU A 36 -1.67 -8.75 15.17
C LEU A 36 -1.60 -7.28 15.63
N GLU A 37 -0.98 -6.42 14.83
CA GLU A 37 -1.09 -4.97 15.02
C GLU A 37 -2.38 -4.49 14.33
N LEU A 38 -3.55 -4.67 14.93
CA LEU A 38 -4.82 -4.33 14.27
C LEU A 38 -5.06 -2.81 14.25
N ALA A 39 -5.42 -2.27 13.08
CA ALA A 39 -5.85 -0.88 12.89
C ALA A 39 -7.11 -0.80 12.00
N ARG A 40 -7.98 0.19 12.26
CA ARG A 40 -9.19 0.43 11.47
C ARG A 40 -8.88 1.41 10.34
N ARG A 41 -9.25 1.06 9.10
CA ARG A 41 -9.12 1.92 7.92
C ARG A 41 -10.40 1.98 7.12
N GLU A 42 -10.66 3.14 6.53
CA GLU A 42 -11.68 3.28 5.51
C GLU A 42 -11.07 2.97 4.15
N VAL A 43 -11.64 1.98 3.46
CA VAL A 43 -11.20 1.54 2.14
C VAL A 43 -12.38 1.68 1.20
N MET A 44 -12.17 2.25 0.01
CA MET A 44 -13.19 2.27 -1.02
C MET A 44 -13.34 0.86 -1.60
N THR A 45 -14.53 0.29 -1.47
CA THR A 45 -14.91 -1.00 -2.05
C THR A 45 -15.92 -0.79 -3.18
N ALA A 46 -16.25 -1.84 -3.93
CA ALA A 46 -17.29 -1.77 -4.95
C ALA A 46 -18.67 -1.35 -4.38
N ALA A 47 -18.90 -1.53 -3.08
CA ALA A 47 -20.11 -1.12 -2.37
C ALA A 47 -20.00 0.27 -1.70
N GLY A 48 -18.89 1.00 -1.92
CA GLY A 48 -18.61 2.30 -1.29
C GLY A 48 -17.53 2.23 -0.20
N LEU A 49 -17.42 3.31 0.59
CA LEU A 49 -16.48 3.42 1.71
C LEU A 49 -16.83 2.39 2.80
N SER A 50 -15.91 1.47 3.08
CA SER A 50 -16.07 0.45 4.10
C SER A 50 -14.96 0.55 5.15
N LYS A 51 -15.34 0.43 6.43
CA LYS A 51 -14.40 0.37 7.55
C LYS A 51 -13.91 -1.07 7.71
N VAL A 52 -12.63 -1.30 7.42
CA VAL A 52 -11.98 -2.61 7.49
C VAL A 52 -10.90 -2.60 8.57
N THR A 53 -10.76 -3.71 9.29
CA THR A 53 -9.64 -3.95 10.19
C THR A 53 -8.47 -4.53 9.40
N VAL A 54 -7.32 -3.86 9.42
CA VAL A 54 -6.08 -4.30 8.76
C VAL A 54 -5.02 -4.60 9.82
N ASN A 55 -4.23 -5.66 9.62
CA ASN A 55 -3.04 -5.89 10.42
C ASN A 55 -1.89 -5.05 9.84
N ASP A 56 -1.57 -4.00 10.58
CA ASP A 56 -0.56 -3.01 10.26
C ASP A 56 0.87 -3.58 10.23
N GLY A 57 1.09 -4.74 10.85
CA GLY A 57 2.33 -5.52 10.80
C GLY A 57 2.50 -6.33 9.51
N GLU A 58 1.48 -6.42 8.66
CA GLU A 58 1.58 -7.17 7.38
C GLU A 58 2.39 -6.42 6.31
N SER A 59 2.61 -5.12 6.45
CA SER A 59 3.37 -4.33 5.47
C SER A 59 4.48 -3.53 6.15
N PRO A 60 5.77 -3.80 5.84
CA PRO A 60 6.89 -2.99 6.30
C PRO A 60 6.73 -1.51 5.94
N LEU A 61 6.12 -1.21 4.79
CA LEU A 61 5.83 0.16 4.36
C LEU A 61 4.79 0.84 5.25
N ALA A 62 3.75 0.12 5.66
CA ALA A 62 2.72 0.68 6.53
C ALA A 62 3.30 1.08 7.89
N TRP A 63 4.20 0.26 8.45
CA TRP A 63 4.93 0.57 9.67
C TRP A 63 5.83 1.80 9.51
N LEU A 64 6.58 1.89 8.41
CA LEU A 64 7.45 3.04 8.11
C LEU A 64 6.67 4.34 7.91
N ALA A 65 5.50 4.28 7.28
CA ALA A 65 4.66 5.45 7.03
C ALA A 65 4.10 6.06 8.33
N ARG A 66 3.82 5.23 9.34
CA ARG A 66 3.28 5.68 10.64
C ARG A 66 4.36 6.09 11.62
N ARG A 67 5.50 5.39 11.63
CA ARG A 67 6.53 5.61 12.64
C ARG A 67 7.26 6.91 12.36
N LYS A 68 7.46 7.68 13.43
CA LYS A 68 8.24 8.91 13.39
C LYS A 68 9.72 8.60 13.61
N GLY A 69 10.57 9.15 12.75
CA GLY A 69 12.02 9.12 12.92
C GLY A 69 12.47 10.06 14.06
N ARG A 70 13.79 10.16 14.23
CA ARG A 70 14.42 11.07 15.20
C ARG A 70 13.94 12.52 15.04
N ASP A 71 13.66 12.91 13.81
CA ASP A 71 13.29 14.28 13.44
C ASP A 71 11.77 14.53 13.59
N GLY A 72 11.03 13.58 14.16
CA GLY A 72 9.57 13.68 14.38
C GLY A 72 8.71 13.53 13.12
N ARG A 73 9.31 13.35 11.94
CA ARG A 73 8.64 13.10 10.65
C ARG A 73 8.47 11.60 10.39
N ALA A 74 7.47 11.25 9.58
CA ALA A 74 7.28 9.87 9.11
C ALA A 74 8.57 9.33 8.46
N MET A 75 8.82 8.02 8.58
CA MET A 75 10.05 7.43 8.05
C MET A 75 10.05 7.30 6.52
N ILE A 76 8.88 7.33 5.88
CA ILE A 76 8.69 7.47 4.43
C ILE A 76 7.58 8.49 4.16
N THR A 77 7.59 9.13 2.99
CA THR A 77 6.55 10.10 2.58
C THR A 77 5.27 9.39 2.12
N PRO A 78 4.12 10.09 2.06
CA PRO A 78 2.89 9.53 1.50
C PRO A 78 3.08 9.05 0.05
N THR A 79 3.83 9.83 -0.74
CA THR A 79 4.16 9.54 -2.14
C THR A 79 4.99 8.27 -2.28
N GLN A 80 6.01 8.09 -1.43
CA GLN A 80 6.81 6.87 -1.35
C GLN A 80 5.96 5.66 -0.94
N PHE A 81 5.07 5.82 0.04
CA PHE A 81 4.16 4.77 0.48
C PHE A 81 3.23 4.32 -0.65
N ILE A 82 2.58 5.26 -1.34
CA ILE A 82 1.70 4.96 -2.48
C ILE A 82 2.46 4.25 -3.61
N ALA A 83 3.69 4.72 -3.91
CA ALA A 83 4.53 4.11 -4.94
C ALA A 83 4.84 2.64 -4.64
N GLY A 84 5.27 2.34 -3.41
CA GLY A 84 5.57 0.97 -2.97
C GLY A 84 4.33 0.08 -2.95
N GLU A 85 3.19 0.59 -2.47
CA GLU A 85 1.93 -0.16 -2.47
C GLU A 85 1.38 -0.42 -3.87
N LYS A 86 1.59 0.51 -4.82
CA LYS A 86 1.22 0.31 -6.23
C LYS A 86 2.07 -0.79 -6.88
N LEU A 87 3.37 -0.82 -6.60
CA LEU A 87 4.26 -1.90 -7.03
C LEU A 87 3.80 -3.25 -6.48
N ARG A 88 3.48 -3.32 -5.18
CA ARG A 88 2.95 -4.52 -4.52
C ARG A 88 1.64 -4.98 -5.17
N ALA A 89 0.73 -4.05 -5.47
CA ALA A 89 -0.53 -4.35 -6.12
C ALA A 89 -0.35 -4.95 -7.54
N ASP A 90 0.59 -4.44 -8.33
CA ASP A 90 0.92 -5.00 -9.65
C ASP A 90 1.61 -6.38 -9.53
N PHE A 91 2.44 -6.59 -8.52
CA PHE A 91 3.03 -7.91 -8.22
C PHE A 91 1.95 -8.96 -7.89
N THR A 92 1.01 -8.61 -7.01
CA THR A 92 -0.11 -9.50 -6.64
C THR A 92 -1.05 -9.77 -7.81
N ARG A 93 -1.47 -8.73 -8.56
CA ARG A 93 -2.30 -8.90 -9.77
C ARG A 93 -1.60 -9.68 -10.87
N GLY A 94 -0.28 -9.56 -10.95
CA GLY A 94 0.56 -10.33 -11.86
C GLY A 94 0.67 -11.82 -11.50
N GLN A 95 0.06 -12.27 -10.40
CA GLN A 95 0.18 -13.64 -9.87
C GLN A 95 1.64 -14.08 -9.74
N LEU A 96 2.50 -13.18 -9.27
CA LEU A 96 3.94 -13.44 -9.09
C LEU A 96 4.28 -13.90 -7.65
N THR A 97 3.29 -13.92 -6.76
CA THR A 97 3.43 -14.49 -5.42
C THR A 97 3.72 -15.98 -5.50
N PRO A 98 4.77 -16.51 -4.85
CA PRO A 98 5.01 -17.94 -4.75
C PRO A 98 3.78 -18.65 -4.17
N ARG A 99 3.27 -19.67 -4.86
CA ARG A 99 2.15 -20.48 -4.35
C ARG A 99 2.71 -21.49 -3.33
N VAL A 100 2.47 -21.24 -2.04
CA VAL A 100 2.95 -22.11 -0.95
C VAL A 100 1.87 -23.11 -0.48
N THR A 101 0.62 -22.95 -0.92
CA THR A 101 -0.47 -23.86 -0.56
C THR A 101 -0.84 -24.80 -1.71
N SER A 102 -1.04 -26.09 -1.39
CA SER A 102 -1.70 -27.05 -2.28
C SER A 102 -3.14 -26.61 -2.54
N ASN A 103 -3.56 -26.65 -3.80
CA ASN A 103 -4.94 -26.40 -4.18
C ASN A 103 -5.78 -27.64 -3.82
N TRP A 104 -6.46 -27.61 -2.68
CA TRP A 104 -7.39 -28.67 -2.28
C TRP A 104 -8.77 -28.55 -2.94
N ASP A 105 -8.99 -27.48 -3.71
CA ASP A 105 -10.23 -27.16 -4.43
C ASP A 105 -10.07 -27.42 -5.95
N ALA A 106 -9.33 -28.46 -6.34
CA ALA A 106 -9.37 -28.93 -7.72
C ALA A 106 -10.50 -29.98 -7.86
N PRO A 107 -11.73 -29.61 -8.25
CA PRO A 107 -12.63 -30.60 -8.82
C PRO A 107 -12.00 -31.04 -10.14
N SER A 108 -11.64 -32.32 -10.19
CA SER A 108 -11.41 -33.08 -11.41
C SER A 108 -12.66 -32.96 -12.30
N GLY A 109 -12.68 -31.96 -13.18
CA GLY A 109 -13.90 -31.70 -13.95
C GLY A 109 -13.71 -30.62 -15.00
N ARG A 110 -13.34 -31.04 -16.20
CA ARG A 110 -13.42 -30.25 -17.42
C ARG A 110 -14.84 -29.72 -17.62
N GLN A 111 -15.10 -28.43 -17.40
CA GLN A 111 -16.27 -27.79 -18.02
C GLN A 111 -16.17 -26.27 -18.23
N ARG A 112 -16.04 -25.94 -19.52
CA ARG A 112 -16.68 -24.88 -20.30
C ARG A 112 -16.47 -23.41 -19.88
N ALA A 113 -15.76 -22.74 -20.81
CA ALA A 113 -15.93 -21.34 -21.12
C ALA A 113 -17.41 -20.92 -21.05
N ALA A 114 -17.72 -20.01 -20.14
CA ALA A 114 -18.91 -19.18 -20.17
C ALA A 114 -18.45 -17.72 -20.16
N GLY A 115 -18.66 -17.04 -21.30
CA GLY A 115 -18.72 -15.58 -21.47
C GLY A 115 -17.62 -14.70 -20.84
N GLY A 116 -16.68 -14.24 -21.65
CA GLY A 116 -15.95 -12.97 -21.45
C GLY A 116 -14.79 -12.94 -20.44
N GLY A 117 -14.84 -13.67 -19.32
CA GLY A 117 -13.92 -13.42 -18.20
C GLY A 117 -12.49 -13.97 -18.31
N GLY A 118 -12.25 -15.00 -19.13
CA GLY A 118 -10.93 -15.65 -19.21
C GLY A 118 -9.85 -14.78 -19.84
N GLY A 119 -10.18 -14.14 -20.98
CA GLY A 119 -9.27 -13.28 -21.74
C GLY A 119 -8.92 -11.99 -20.99
N GLU A 120 -9.93 -11.31 -20.45
CA GLU A 120 -9.76 -10.08 -19.67
C GLU A 120 -8.92 -10.32 -18.40
N MET A 121 -9.11 -11.46 -17.72
CA MET A 121 -8.28 -11.84 -16.58
C MET A 121 -6.80 -12.03 -16.99
N THR A 122 -6.53 -12.70 -18.12
CA THR A 122 -5.17 -12.81 -18.65
C THR A 122 -4.57 -11.46 -19.03
N ASP A 123 -5.34 -10.57 -19.62
CA ASP A 123 -4.86 -9.23 -20.01
C ASP A 123 -4.50 -8.38 -18.80
N VAL A 124 -5.29 -8.43 -17.73
CA VAL A 124 -4.97 -7.75 -16.45
C VAL A 124 -3.67 -8.30 -15.85
N VAL A 125 -3.45 -9.62 -15.88
CA VAL A 125 -2.22 -10.25 -15.38
C VAL A 125 -1.02 -9.81 -16.22
N ILE A 126 -1.13 -9.85 -17.55
CA ILE A 126 -0.05 -9.46 -18.47
C ILE A 126 0.29 -7.97 -18.28
N ALA A 127 -0.71 -7.10 -18.25
CA ALA A 127 -0.52 -5.66 -18.06
C ALA A 127 0.12 -5.35 -16.70
N SER A 128 -0.26 -6.07 -15.63
CA SER A 128 0.34 -5.90 -14.30
C SER A 128 1.81 -6.33 -14.29
N ARG A 129 2.15 -7.44 -14.95
CA ARG A 129 3.55 -7.88 -15.10
C ARG A 129 4.38 -6.89 -15.91
N GLN A 130 3.82 -6.31 -16.96
CA GLN A 130 4.49 -5.30 -17.78
C GLN A 130 4.77 -4.03 -16.97
N ARG A 131 3.79 -3.50 -16.24
CA ARG A 131 3.97 -2.34 -15.36
C ARG A 131 5.00 -2.58 -14.27
N LEU A 132 4.97 -3.75 -13.62
CA LEU A 132 5.97 -4.13 -12.62
C LEU A 132 7.38 -4.13 -13.22
N ARG A 133 7.57 -4.79 -14.37
CA ARG A 133 8.88 -4.83 -15.04
C ARG A 133 9.37 -3.45 -15.45
N ALA A 134 8.50 -2.63 -16.03
CA ALA A 134 8.84 -1.26 -16.41
C ALA A 134 9.27 -0.41 -15.19
N ALA A 135 8.57 -0.55 -14.07
CA ALA A 135 8.91 0.14 -12.83
C ALA A 135 10.29 -0.29 -12.29
N LEU A 136 10.55 -1.60 -12.23
CA LEU A 136 11.84 -2.13 -11.76
C LEU A 136 13.00 -1.72 -12.69
N GLN A 137 12.78 -1.74 -14.00
CA GLN A 137 13.77 -1.26 -14.99
C GLN A 137 14.05 0.24 -14.81
N ALA A 138 13.01 1.05 -14.64
CA ALA A 138 13.15 2.49 -14.39
C ALA A 138 13.91 2.78 -13.10
N CYS A 139 13.73 1.95 -12.06
CA CYS A 139 14.49 2.02 -10.80
C CYS A 139 15.95 1.55 -10.93
N GLY A 140 16.25 0.67 -11.87
CA GLY A 140 17.58 0.13 -12.11
C GLY A 140 17.96 -1.05 -11.20
N PRO A 141 19.04 -1.78 -11.55
CA PRO A 141 19.43 -3.03 -10.88
C PRO A 141 19.77 -2.83 -9.40
N GLU A 142 20.31 -1.67 -9.03
CA GLU A 142 20.68 -1.32 -7.65
C GLU A 142 19.48 -1.35 -6.68
N PHE A 143 18.30 -0.97 -7.16
CA PHE A 143 17.09 -0.84 -6.32
C PHE A 143 16.03 -1.89 -6.58
N ALA A 144 16.02 -2.53 -7.76
CA ALA A 144 15.01 -3.50 -8.13
C ALA A 144 14.89 -4.65 -7.12
N GLY A 145 16.02 -5.21 -6.69
CA GLY A 145 16.03 -6.27 -5.67
C GLY A 145 15.49 -5.79 -4.32
N LEU A 146 15.91 -4.62 -3.86
CA LEU A 146 15.45 -4.05 -2.58
C LEU A 146 13.95 -3.78 -2.57
N LEU A 147 13.43 -3.22 -3.67
CA LEU A 147 11.99 -2.95 -3.81
C LEU A 147 11.18 -4.25 -3.82
N MET A 148 11.68 -5.31 -4.46
CA MET A 148 11.04 -6.63 -4.43
C MET A 148 11.02 -7.21 -3.01
N ASP A 149 12.16 -7.19 -2.32
CA ASP A 149 12.29 -7.72 -0.95
C ASP A 149 11.32 -7.06 0.02
N VAL A 150 11.29 -5.72 0.04
CA VAL A 150 10.50 -4.97 1.03
C VAL A 150 9.04 -4.80 0.61
N CYS A 151 8.79 -4.43 -0.65
CA CYS A 151 7.43 -4.10 -1.09
C CYS A 151 6.63 -5.35 -1.48
N CYS A 152 7.27 -6.40 -2.01
CA CYS A 152 6.56 -7.57 -2.54
C CYS A 152 6.67 -8.78 -1.60
N PHE A 153 7.88 -9.07 -1.12
CA PHE A 153 8.14 -10.19 -0.20
C PHE A 153 8.01 -9.80 1.28
N LEU A 154 7.73 -8.52 1.57
CA LEU A 154 7.43 -8.02 2.91
C LEU A 154 8.55 -8.29 3.94
N ARG A 155 9.81 -8.38 3.48
CA ARG A 155 10.96 -8.57 4.35
C ARG A 155 11.19 -7.33 5.21
N GLY A 156 11.57 -7.56 6.47
CA GLY A 156 11.94 -6.49 7.39
C GLY A 156 13.26 -5.83 6.99
N LEU A 157 13.47 -4.58 7.38
CA LEU A 157 14.71 -3.86 7.03
C LEU A 157 15.96 -4.52 7.64
N GLU A 158 15.84 -5.08 8.84
CA GLU A 158 16.94 -5.78 9.53
C GLU A 158 17.37 -7.05 8.77
N GLU A 159 16.39 -7.79 8.23
CA GLU A 159 16.65 -8.96 7.41
C GLU A 159 17.37 -8.58 6.12
N VAL A 160 16.92 -7.51 5.46
CA VAL A 160 17.56 -6.98 4.25
C VAL A 160 19.00 -6.53 4.52
N GLU A 161 19.25 -5.87 5.66
CA GLU A 161 20.61 -5.46 6.06
C GLU A 161 21.53 -6.68 6.22
N SER A 162 21.05 -7.71 6.93
CA SER A 162 21.81 -8.94 7.14
C SER A 162 22.12 -9.65 5.82
N GLN A 163 21.11 -9.82 4.95
CA GLN A 163 21.28 -10.53 3.67
C GLN A 163 22.20 -9.81 2.69
N ARG A 164 22.26 -8.47 2.75
CA ARG A 164 23.08 -7.64 1.85
C ARG A 164 24.44 -7.25 2.46
N GLY A 165 24.72 -7.65 3.70
CA GLY A 165 25.94 -7.25 4.42
C GLY A 165 26.03 -5.74 4.67
N TRP A 166 24.90 -5.07 4.80
CA TRP A 166 24.87 -3.62 5.02
C TRP A 166 25.09 -3.28 6.50
N PRO A 167 25.71 -2.12 6.81
CA PRO A 167 25.78 -1.64 8.18
C PRO A 167 24.39 -1.46 8.79
N SER A 168 24.28 -1.61 10.11
CA SER A 168 23.01 -1.43 10.80
C SER A 168 22.36 -0.08 10.51
N ARG A 169 21.03 -0.05 10.35
CA ARG A 169 20.20 1.14 10.09
C ARG A 169 20.45 1.83 8.74
N SER A 170 21.09 1.16 7.79
CA SER A 170 21.35 1.68 6.44
C SER A 170 20.18 1.44 5.49
N ALA A 171 19.44 0.33 5.63
CA ALA A 171 18.44 -0.09 4.65
C ALA A 171 17.32 0.94 4.49
N LYS A 172 16.97 1.66 5.56
CA LYS A 172 15.96 2.72 5.50
C LYS A 172 16.33 3.79 4.45
N VAL A 173 17.55 4.30 4.49
CA VAL A 173 17.97 5.41 3.62
C VAL A 173 18.00 4.96 2.16
N VAL A 174 18.52 3.76 1.90
CA VAL A 174 18.53 3.18 0.55
C VAL A 174 17.11 2.91 0.05
N LEU A 175 16.22 2.43 0.92
CA LEU A 175 14.82 2.22 0.57
C LEU A 175 14.12 3.54 0.23
N GLN A 176 14.36 4.62 0.97
CA GLN A 176 13.81 5.94 0.64
C GLN A 176 14.24 6.40 -0.75
N LEU A 177 15.52 6.27 -1.09
CA LEU A 177 16.03 6.60 -2.42
C LEU A 177 15.40 5.74 -3.53
N ALA A 178 15.23 4.45 -3.27
CA ALA A 178 14.56 3.53 -4.17
C ALA A 178 13.08 3.92 -4.40
N LEU A 179 12.36 4.24 -3.31
CA LEU A 179 10.95 4.65 -3.36
C LEU A 179 10.77 6.01 -4.03
N ASP A 180 11.71 6.95 -3.88
CA ASP A 180 11.69 8.22 -4.61
C ASP A 180 11.80 8.01 -6.11
N ARG A 181 12.70 7.11 -6.53
CA ARG A 181 12.85 6.76 -7.95
C ARG A 181 11.60 6.06 -8.49
N LEU A 182 11.00 5.20 -7.69
CA LEU A 182 9.75 4.52 -8.02
C LEU A 182 8.57 5.51 -8.12
N ALA A 183 8.47 6.45 -7.19
CA ALA A 183 7.45 7.51 -7.20
C ALA A 183 7.55 8.35 -8.48
N ARG A 184 8.76 8.75 -8.88
CA ARG A 184 9.01 9.44 -10.15
C ARG A 184 8.55 8.62 -11.36
N HIS A 185 8.81 7.32 -11.38
CA HIS A 185 8.33 6.44 -12.46
C HIS A 185 6.80 6.43 -12.55
N TYR A 186 6.11 6.43 -11.41
CA TYR A 186 4.64 6.48 -11.37
C TYR A 186 4.05 7.88 -11.57
N GLY A 187 4.87 8.92 -11.74
CA GLY A 187 4.42 10.30 -11.84
C GLY A 187 3.79 10.81 -10.53
N LEU A 188 4.22 10.27 -9.39
CA LEU A 188 3.77 10.70 -8.07
C LEU A 188 4.73 11.78 -7.57
N ASP A 189 4.19 12.95 -7.21
CA ASP A 189 4.95 14.05 -6.64
C ASP A 189 4.39 14.40 -5.25
N ASP A 190 5.29 14.74 -4.33
CA ASP A 190 4.97 15.15 -2.95
C ASP A 190 4.49 16.61 -2.92
N GLN A 191 4.87 17.40 -3.92
CA GLN A 191 4.35 18.73 -4.16
C GLN A 191 3.14 18.62 -5.07
N ALA A 192 1.93 18.74 -4.51
CA ALA A 192 0.77 19.10 -5.29
C ALA A 192 0.92 20.56 -5.77
N THR A 193 1.86 20.82 -6.67
CA THR A 193 1.81 22.01 -7.51
C THR A 193 0.68 21.71 -8.48
N GLY A 194 -0.55 22.07 -8.10
CA GLY A 194 -1.68 22.03 -9.03
C GLY A 194 -1.20 22.69 -10.32
N ALA A 195 -1.29 21.98 -11.44
CA ALA A 195 -0.99 22.57 -12.73
C ALA A 195 -1.73 23.91 -12.79
N ALA A 196 -1.01 25.02 -13.01
CA ALA A 196 -1.54 26.37 -12.89
C ALA A 196 -2.84 26.62 -13.69
N ALA A 197 -3.18 25.73 -14.61
CA ALA A 197 -4.54 25.44 -14.99
C ALA A 197 -4.60 24.03 -15.60
N ALA A 198 -5.04 23.02 -14.84
CA ALA A 198 -5.58 21.83 -15.50
C ALA A 198 -6.85 22.28 -16.23
N ARG A 199 -6.79 22.46 -17.55
CA ARG A 199 -7.97 22.74 -18.38
C ARG A 199 -9.01 21.67 -18.07
N LEU A 200 -10.11 22.08 -17.44
CA LEU A 200 -11.31 21.26 -17.31
C LEU A 200 -11.67 20.83 -18.72
N ARG A 201 -11.45 19.55 -19.05
CA ARG A 201 -12.03 18.98 -20.27
C ARG A 201 -13.49 18.74 -19.93
N SER A 202 -14.35 19.65 -20.37
CA SER A 202 -15.78 19.40 -20.39
C SER A 202 -16.03 18.20 -21.27
N TRP A 203 -16.88 17.30 -20.81
CA TRP A 203 -17.39 16.18 -21.62
C TRP A 203 -18.41 16.63 -22.67
N MET A 204 -18.67 17.94 -22.77
CA MET A 204 -19.46 18.54 -23.84
C MET A 204 -18.58 18.77 -25.06
N ALA A 205 -19.10 18.40 -26.23
CA ALA A 205 -18.53 18.82 -27.51
C ALA A 205 -18.57 20.35 -27.61
N ASP A 206 -17.60 20.93 -28.33
CA ASP A 206 -17.40 22.39 -28.44
C ASP A 206 -18.62 23.15 -29.03
N ASP A 207 -19.62 22.43 -29.56
CA ASP A 207 -20.81 22.93 -30.24
C ASP A 207 -22.14 22.73 -29.47
N ALA A 208 -22.11 22.21 -28.24
CA ALA A 208 -23.32 21.99 -27.47
C ALA A 208 -23.90 23.29 -26.86
N GLY A 209 -24.71 24.02 -27.62
CA GLY A 209 -25.51 25.16 -27.14
C GLY A 209 -26.86 24.72 -26.57
N PHE A 210 -27.17 25.10 -25.32
CA PHE A 210 -28.49 24.88 -24.71
C PHE A 210 -29.41 26.05 -25.05
N SER A 211 -30.47 25.80 -25.82
CA SER A 211 -31.57 26.73 -26.01
C SER A 211 -32.60 26.52 -24.90
N ALA A 212 -32.62 27.39 -23.89
CA ALA A 212 -33.75 27.48 -22.97
C ALA A 212 -34.85 28.30 -23.63
N GLY A 213 -36.00 27.67 -23.90
CA GLY A 213 -37.22 28.33 -24.34
C GLY A 213 -38.01 28.92 -23.17
#